data_AF-A0A7S4MMN2-F1
#
_entry.id   AF-A0A7S4MMN2-F1
#
_cell.length_a   1.000
_cell.length_b   1.000
_cell.length_c   1.000
_cell.angle_alpha   90.00
_cell.angle_beta   90.00
_cell.angle_gamma   90.00
#
_symmetry.space_group_name_H-M   'P 1'
#
loop_
_entity.id
_entity.type
_entity.pdbx_description
1 polymer ?
#
loop_
_entity_poly.entity_id
_entity_poly.type
_entity_poly.pdbx_seq_one_letter_code
_entity_poly.pdbx_strand_id
1 'polypeptide(L)'
;RDLNNAISKFSMFQCFVGKEVARNHFLGAWHYYHQLTLTPLLLVLHMQHEPLRYSFGLRYTHHFGYSKEMEEKLQNLYFLASPSELLEKQQLAIELFFETVGKLSEQNMEPRIEELARKTRDEALEAYKASVRSVS
;
A
#
# COMPACT_ATOMS: atom_id res chain seq x y z
N ARG A 1 -4.35 14.38 -0.55
CA ARG A 1 -3.97 14.56 0.89
C ARG A 1 -3.24 13.35 1.49
N ASP A 2 -3.52 12.11 1.07
CA ASP A 2 -2.94 10.92 1.69
C ASP A 2 -1.48 10.60 1.28
N LEU A 3 -1.09 10.89 0.03
CA LEU A 3 0.27 10.58 -0.45
C LEU A 3 1.36 11.37 0.28
N ASN A 4 1.21 12.70 0.42
CA ASN A 4 2.18 13.54 1.15
C ASN A 4 2.31 13.13 2.63
N ASN A 5 1.19 12.75 3.25
CA ASN A 5 1.18 12.24 4.62
C ASN A 5 1.91 10.89 4.73
N ALA A 6 1.68 9.99 3.76
CA ALA A 6 2.38 8.71 3.68
C ALA A 6 3.88 8.90 3.51
N ILE A 7 4.34 9.76 2.59
CA ILE A 7 5.76 10.07 2.37
C ILE A 7 6.41 10.62 3.63
N SER A 8 5.77 11.60 4.27
CA SER A 8 6.30 12.25 5.48
C SER A 8 6.48 11.26 6.62
N LYS A 9 5.43 10.47 6.92
CA LYS A 9 5.47 9.45 7.97
C LYS A 9 6.47 8.34 7.66
N PHE A 10 6.49 7.87 6.42
CA PHE A 10 7.40 6.81 5.99
C PHE A 10 8.85 7.22 6.24
N SER A 11 9.25 8.41 5.76
CA SER A 11 10.61 8.93 5.89
C SER A 11 11.03 9.14 7.34
N MET A 12 10.14 9.64 8.20
CA MET A 12 10.44 9.94 9.60
C MET A 12 10.68 8.67 10.44
N PHE A 13 9.99 7.58 10.12
CA PHE A 13 9.88 6.44 11.02
C PHE A 13 10.71 5.21 10.65
N GLN A 14 11.38 5.18 9.48
CA GLN A 14 12.21 4.03 9.10
C GLN A 14 13.35 3.72 10.09
N CYS A 15 13.86 4.73 10.81
CA CYS A 15 14.96 4.52 11.76
C CYS A 15 14.60 3.61 12.94
N PHE A 16 13.30 3.43 13.28
CA PHE A 16 12.90 2.64 14.44
C PHE A 16 13.22 1.16 14.29
N VAL A 17 13.14 0.64 13.07
CA VAL A 17 13.45 -0.75 12.77
C VAL A 17 14.91 -1.05 13.10
N GLY A 18 15.84 -0.28 12.52
CA GLY A 18 17.28 -0.41 12.80
C GLY A 18 17.63 -0.23 14.28
N LYS A 19 16.95 0.68 14.98
CA LYS A 19 17.13 0.90 16.42
C LYS A 19 16.75 -0.32 17.25
N GLU A 20 15.67 -1.02 16.92
CA GLU A 20 15.26 -2.23 17.64
C GLU A 20 16.13 -3.44 17.28
N VAL A 21 16.56 -3.56 16.02
CA VAL A 21 17.54 -4.61 15.62
C VAL A 21 18.85 -4.43 16.38
N ALA A 22 19.38 -3.21 16.48
CA ALA A 22 20.62 -2.92 17.22
C ALA A 22 20.53 -3.26 18.73
N ARG A 23 19.32 -3.35 19.28
CA ARG A 23 19.05 -3.75 20.68
C ARG A 23 18.74 -5.23 20.84
N ASN A 24 18.79 -6.03 19.78
CA ASN A 24 18.30 -7.41 19.74
C ASN A 24 16.81 -7.55 20.12
N HIS A 25 16.02 -6.49 19.94
CA HIS A 25 14.58 -6.47 20.21
C HIS A 25 13.78 -6.82 18.96
N PHE A 26 13.93 -8.06 18.48
CA PHE A 26 13.41 -8.46 17.16
C PHE A 26 11.89 -8.40 17.02
N LEU A 27 11.13 -8.62 18.09
CA LEU A 27 9.67 -8.46 18.07
C LEU A 27 9.25 -7.00 17.83
N GLY A 28 9.99 -6.05 18.43
CA GLY A 28 9.78 -4.61 18.20
C GLY A 28 10.18 -4.21 16.79
N ALA A 29 11.32 -4.71 16.30
CA ALA A 29 11.76 -4.49 14.92
C ALA A 29 10.72 -5.00 13.91
N TRP A 30 10.19 -6.21 14.13
CA TRP A 30 9.13 -6.81 13.30
C TRP A 30 7.85 -6.00 13.31
N HIS A 31 7.40 -5.57 14.50
CA HIS A 31 6.23 -4.71 14.65
C HIS A 31 6.38 -3.42 13.84
N TYR A 32 7.50 -2.71 14.00
CA TYR A 32 7.76 -1.47 13.27
C TYR A 32 7.92 -1.70 11.76
N TYR A 33 8.56 -2.78 11.35
CA TYR A 33 8.68 -3.12 9.93
C TYR A 33 7.31 -3.31 9.28
N HIS A 34 6.40 -4.06 9.91
CA HIS A 34 5.05 -4.22 9.40
C HIS A 34 4.25 -2.90 9.36
N GLN A 35 4.26 -2.15 10.46
CA GLN A 35 3.38 -0.99 10.63
C GLN A 35 3.91 0.26 9.91
N LEU A 36 5.22 0.45 9.90
CA LEU A 36 5.86 1.69 9.47
C LEU A 36 6.62 1.53 8.14
N THR A 37 6.86 0.31 7.68
CA THR A 37 7.47 0.05 6.35
C THR A 37 6.46 -0.59 5.39
N LEU A 38 5.95 -1.79 5.70
CA LEU A 38 5.13 -2.54 4.74
C LEU A 38 3.73 -1.95 4.53
N THR A 39 3.10 -1.45 5.59
CA THR A 39 1.74 -0.89 5.50
C THR A 39 1.70 0.39 4.63
N PRO A 40 2.60 1.38 4.80
CA PRO A 40 2.68 2.51 3.88
C PRO A 40 3.08 2.14 2.46
N LEU A 41 3.93 1.12 2.28
CA LEU A 41 4.29 0.59 0.96
C LEU A 41 3.05 0.04 0.23
N LEU A 42 2.25 -0.80 0.88
CA LEU A 42 1.00 -1.28 0.31
C LEU A 42 0.05 -0.14 -0.03
N LEU A 43 -0.04 0.87 0.82
CA LEU A 43 -0.90 2.03 0.59
C LEU A 43 -0.56 2.70 -0.75
N VAL A 44 0.71 2.99 -1.01
CA VAL A 44 1.14 3.66 -2.26
C VAL A 44 1.05 2.73 -3.47
N LEU A 45 1.34 1.43 -3.32
CA LEU A 45 1.15 0.45 -4.38
C LEU A 45 -0.32 0.33 -4.77
N HIS A 46 -1.24 0.31 -3.81
CA HIS A 46 -2.66 0.30 -4.14
C HIS A 46 -3.13 1.63 -4.71
N MET A 47 -2.58 2.77 -4.29
CA MET A 47 -2.89 4.04 -4.97
C MET A 47 -2.54 3.96 -6.46
N GLN A 48 -1.50 3.20 -6.82
CA GLN A 48 -1.10 3.00 -8.20
C GLN A 48 -2.03 2.04 -8.96
N HIS A 49 -2.40 0.93 -8.35
CA HIS A 49 -3.08 -0.18 -9.05
C HIS A 49 -4.60 -0.21 -8.84
N GLU A 50 -5.08 0.16 -7.66
CA GLU A 50 -6.50 0.16 -7.29
C GLU A 50 -6.84 1.40 -6.43
N PRO A 51 -6.91 2.60 -7.04
CA PRO A 51 -7.06 3.85 -6.31
C PRO A 51 -8.39 4.01 -5.56
N LEU A 52 -9.38 3.15 -5.77
CA LEU A 52 -10.64 3.18 -5.01
C LEU A 52 -10.57 2.37 -3.71
N ARG A 53 -9.59 1.47 -3.57
CA ARG A 53 -9.48 0.55 -2.42
C ARG A 53 -8.11 0.59 -1.77
N TYR A 54 -7.38 1.71 -1.94
CA TYR A 54 -5.99 1.78 -1.51
C TYR A 54 -5.75 1.58 -0.01
N SER A 55 -6.75 1.90 0.81
CA SER A 55 -6.73 1.75 2.27
C SER A 55 -7.11 0.33 2.76
N PHE A 56 -7.34 -0.64 1.87
CA PHE A 56 -7.82 -1.97 2.26
C PHE A 56 -6.73 -2.85 2.90
N GLY A 57 -5.47 -2.40 2.83
CA GLY A 57 -4.32 -3.15 3.32
C GLY A 57 -4.15 -4.46 2.54
N LEU A 58 -3.75 -5.53 3.20
CA LEU A 58 -3.58 -6.84 2.56
C LEU A 58 -4.89 -7.49 2.08
N ARG A 59 -6.05 -6.93 2.41
CA ARG A 59 -7.33 -7.53 2.01
C ARG A 59 -7.50 -7.36 0.50
N TYR A 60 -7.80 -8.46 -0.18
CA TYR A 60 -8.06 -8.50 -1.61
C TYR A 60 -6.86 -8.11 -2.49
N THR A 61 -5.62 -8.19 -1.98
CA THR A 61 -4.40 -7.92 -2.77
C THR A 61 -4.33 -8.76 -4.05
N HIS A 62 -4.81 -10.01 -4.01
CA HIS A 62 -4.94 -10.91 -5.17
C HIS A 62 -5.95 -10.45 -6.24
N HIS A 63 -6.71 -9.37 -5.99
CA HIS A 63 -7.65 -8.78 -6.94
C HIS A 63 -7.21 -7.40 -7.45
N PHE A 64 -6.13 -6.82 -6.93
CA PHE A 64 -5.71 -5.45 -7.29
C PHE A 64 -4.88 -5.38 -8.57
N GLY A 65 -4.91 -6.43 -9.40
CA GLY A 65 -4.26 -6.42 -10.72
C GLY A 65 -2.74 -6.33 -10.65
N TYR A 66 -2.13 -6.79 -9.56
CA TYR A 66 -0.68 -6.92 -9.48
C TYR A 66 -0.17 -7.91 -10.52
N SER A 67 0.99 -7.63 -11.10
CA SER A 67 1.71 -8.64 -11.86
C SER A 67 2.18 -9.73 -10.91
N LYS A 68 2.35 -10.95 -11.44
CA LYS A 68 2.93 -12.06 -10.67
C LYS A 68 4.27 -11.70 -10.03
N GLU A 69 5.11 -10.94 -10.75
CA GLU A 69 6.39 -10.43 -10.23
C GLU A 69 6.20 -9.51 -9.02
N MET A 70 5.20 -8.62 -9.04
CA MET A 70 4.90 -7.75 -7.90
C MET A 70 4.38 -8.54 -6.69
N GLU A 71 3.54 -9.55 -6.93
CA GLU A 71 3.08 -10.45 -5.86
C GLU A 71 4.24 -11.21 -5.23
N GLU A 72 5.16 -11.76 -6.02
CA GLU A 72 6.37 -12.44 -5.55
C GLU A 72 7.28 -11.50 -4.75
N LYS A 73 7.47 -10.26 -5.22
CA LYS A 73 8.21 -9.22 -4.47
C LYS A 73 7.55 -8.93 -3.12
N LEU A 74 6.23 -8.71 -3.10
CA LEU A 74 5.50 -8.45 -1.86
C LEU A 74 5.58 -9.64 -0.90
N GLN A 75 5.41 -10.88 -1.38
CA GLN A 75 5.57 -12.06 -0.55
C GLN A 75 6.98 -12.14 0.04
N ASN A 76 8.02 -11.89 -0.76
CA ASN A 76 9.39 -11.87 -0.26
C ASN A 76 9.58 -10.81 0.85
N LEU A 77 9.02 -9.61 0.69
CA LEU A 77 9.09 -8.57 1.72
C LEU A 77 8.34 -8.94 3.01
N TYR A 78 7.23 -9.69 2.90
CA TYR A 78 6.38 -10.08 4.03
C TYR A 78 6.87 -11.30 4.80
N PHE A 79 7.51 -12.26 4.14
CA PHE A 79 7.97 -13.50 4.77
C PHE A 79 9.46 -13.40 5.06
N LEU A 80 9.84 -13.28 6.33
CA LEU A 80 11.23 -13.36 6.78
C LEU A 80 11.57 -14.80 7.17
N ALA A 81 12.74 -15.30 6.73
CA ALA A 81 13.24 -16.58 7.22
C ALA A 81 14.05 -16.42 8.51
N SER A 82 14.59 -15.22 8.77
CA SER A 82 15.35 -14.92 9.98
C SER A 82 15.28 -13.42 10.35
N PRO A 83 15.52 -13.05 11.63
CA PRO A 83 15.60 -11.65 12.02
C PRO A 83 16.72 -10.87 11.35
N SER A 84 17.78 -11.54 10.89
CA SER A 84 18.93 -10.93 10.18
C SER A 84 18.55 -10.36 8.81
N GLU A 85 17.54 -10.91 8.14
CA GLU A 85 17.08 -10.42 6.83
C GLU A 85 16.31 -9.11 6.92
N LEU A 86 15.88 -8.73 8.13
CA LEU A 86 14.89 -7.68 8.31
C LEU A 86 15.38 -6.32 7.80
N LEU A 87 16.67 -5.99 7.97
CA LEU A 87 17.25 -4.75 7.47
C LEU A 87 17.40 -4.72 5.95
N GLU A 88 17.78 -5.86 5.36
CA GLU A 88 17.90 -6.00 3.90
C GLU A 88 16.53 -5.84 3.24
N LYS A 89 15.51 -6.51 3.77
CA LYS A 89 14.14 -6.38 3.23
C LYS A 89 13.53 -5.00 3.50
N GLN A 90 13.90 -4.36 4.62
CA GLN A 90 13.54 -2.97 4.87
C GLN A 90 14.12 -2.05 3.79
N GLN A 91 15.39 -2.21 3.43
CA GLN A 91 16.01 -1.41 2.37
C GLN A 91 15.25 -1.59 1.04
N LEU A 92 14.99 -2.84 0.64
CA LEU A 92 14.24 -3.12 -0.59
C LEU A 92 12.83 -2.51 -0.57
N ALA A 93 12.14 -2.54 0.57
CA ALA A 93 10.82 -1.94 0.72
C ALA A 93 10.87 -0.40 0.62
N ILE A 94 11.94 0.23 1.12
CA ILE A 94 12.17 1.67 1.01
C ILE A 94 12.39 2.08 -0.45
N GLU A 95 13.24 1.34 -1.16
CA GLU A 95 13.51 1.59 -2.58
C GLU A 95 12.22 1.46 -3.41
N LEU A 96 11.46 0.39 -3.21
CA LEU A 96 10.19 0.17 -3.89
C LEU A 96 9.16 1.26 -3.55
N PHE A 97 9.09 1.72 -2.29
CA PHE A 97 8.19 2.80 -1.90
C PHE A 97 8.46 4.08 -2.70
N PHE A 98 9.72 4.51 -2.78
CA PHE A 98 10.07 5.74 -3.47
C PHE A 98 9.97 5.60 -5.00
N GLU A 99 10.24 4.42 -5.56
CA GLU A 99 9.98 4.12 -6.97
C GLU A 99 8.49 4.28 -7.29
N THR A 100 7.61 3.70 -6.48
CA THR A 100 6.15 3.82 -6.62
C THR A 100 5.71 5.28 -6.50
N VAL A 101 6.20 6.02 -5.49
CA VAL A 101 5.88 7.45 -5.33
C VAL A 101 6.30 8.27 -6.55
N GLY A 102 7.47 7.98 -7.14
CA GLY A 102 7.93 8.62 -8.38
C GLY A 102 6.93 8.42 -9.52
N LYS A 103 6.53 7.17 -9.74
CA LYS A 103 5.51 6.80 -10.75
C LYS A 103 4.17 7.49 -10.52
N LEU A 104 3.70 7.52 -9.26
CA LEU A 104 2.45 8.21 -8.89
C LEU A 104 2.50 9.71 -9.22
N SER A 105 3.66 10.34 -8.97
CA SER A 105 3.87 11.76 -9.19
C SER A 105 3.91 12.12 -10.68
N GLU A 106 4.57 11.28 -11.49
CA GLU A 106 4.62 11.43 -12.95
C GLU A 106 3.24 11.24 -13.62
N GLN A 107 2.41 10.34 -13.07
CA GLN A 107 1.10 10.01 -13.62
C GLN A 107 0.00 10.99 -13.25
N ASN A 108 0.30 12.00 -12.41
CA ASN A 108 -0.61 13.08 -12.01
C ASN A 108 -2.02 12.56 -11.65
N MET A 109 -2.11 11.55 -10.78
CA MET A 109 -3.31 10.70 -10.66
C MET A 109 -4.54 11.33 -9.98
N GLU A 110 -4.44 12.49 -9.34
CA GLU A 110 -5.59 13.12 -8.64
C GLU A 110 -6.86 13.28 -9.52
N PRO A 111 -6.80 13.76 -10.77
CA PRO A 111 -7.97 13.90 -11.64
C PRO A 111 -8.59 12.55 -12.02
N ARG A 112 -7.76 11.51 -12.18
CA ARG A 112 -8.22 10.15 -12.53
C ARG A 112 -8.96 9.49 -11.38
N ILE A 113 -8.55 9.74 -10.12
CA ILE A 113 -9.23 9.27 -8.93
C ILE A 113 -10.62 9.91 -8.81
N GLU A 114 -10.71 11.22 -9.06
CA GLU A 114 -11.97 11.96 -8.99
C GLU A 114 -12.96 11.52 -10.10
N GLU A 115 -12.47 11.31 -11.31
CA GLU A 115 -13.27 10.76 -12.41
C GLU A 115 -13.80 9.35 -12.11
N LEU A 116 -12.95 8.48 -11.56
CA LEU A 116 -13.33 7.11 -11.21
C LEU A 116 -14.34 7.11 -10.05
N ALA A 117 -14.15 7.94 -9.02
CA ALA A 117 -15.09 8.11 -7.91
C ALA A 117 -16.45 8.63 -8.38
N ARG A 118 -16.49 9.50 -9.40
CA ARG A 118 -17.73 9.91 -10.06
C ARG A 118 -18.39 8.73 -10.77
N LYS A 119 -17.65 7.97 -11.58
CA LYS A 119 -18.18 6.81 -12.31
C LYS A 119 -18.75 5.74 -11.39
N THR A 120 -18.02 5.37 -10.33
CA THR A 120 -18.49 4.36 -9.36
C THR A 120 -19.71 4.84 -8.57
N ARG A 121 -19.81 6.14 -8.28
CA ARG A 121 -21.02 6.72 -7.67
C ARG A 121 -22.22 6.59 -8.60
N ASP A 122 -22.05 6.90 -9.88
CA ASP A 122 -23.12 6.79 -10.87
C ASP A 122 -23.56 5.32 -11.04
N GLU A 123 -22.60 4.39 -11.14
CA GLU A 123 -22.86 2.94 -11.19
C GLU A 123 -23.59 2.43 -9.94
N ALA A 124 -23.17 2.85 -8.74
CA ALA A 124 -23.85 2.49 -7.50
C ALA A 124 -25.28 3.05 -7.42
N LEU A 125 -25.49 4.28 -7.91
CA LEU A 125 -26.79 4.93 -7.94
C LEU A 125 -27.73 4.23 -8.95
N GLU A 126 -27.22 3.81 -10.11
CA GLU A 126 -27.98 3.03 -11.08
C GLU A 126 -28.31 1.63 -10.57
N ALA A 127 -27.36 0.95 -9.91
CA ALA A 127 -27.62 -0.34 -9.27
C ALA A 127 -28.70 -0.23 -8.17
N TYR A 128 -28.67 0.85 -7.39
CA TYR A 128 -29.71 1.16 -6.41
C TYR A 128 -31.08 1.44 -7.06
N LYS A 129 -31.13 2.26 -8.11
CA LYS A 129 -32.39 2.52 -8.84
C LYS A 129 -32.95 1.24 -9.47
N ALA A 130 -32.09 0.37 -10.00
CA ALA A 130 -32.49 -0.91 -10.56
C ALA A 130 -33.07 -1.85 -9.50
N SER A 131 -32.48 -1.89 -8.29
CA SER A 131 -32.98 -2.72 -7.19
C SER A 131 -34.31 -2.21 -6.62
N VAL A 132 -34.54 -0.90 -6.62
CA VAL A 132 -35.84 -0.31 -6.21
C VAL A 132 -36.95 -0.62 -7.22
N ARG A 133 -36.65 -0.65 -8.53
CA ARG A 133 -37.63 -0.97 -9.59
C ARG A 133 -38.03 -2.44 -9.67
N SER A 134 -37.20 -3.37 -9.17
CA SER A 134 -37.52 -4.80 -9.15
C SER A 134 -38.47 -5.24 -8.03
N VAL A 135 -38.84 -4.33 -7.12
CA VAL A 135 -39.67 -4.60 -5.93
C VAL A 135 -41.07 -3.96 -6.05
N SER A 136 -41.34 -3.27 -7.16
CA SER A 136 -42.63 -2.63 -7.51
C SER A 136 -43.25 -3.30 -8.73
#